data_AF-A0A962Z6V3-F1
#
_entry.id   AF-A0A962Z6V3-F1
#
_cell.length_a   1.000
_cell.length_b   1.000
_cell.length_c   1.000
_cell.angle_alpha   90.00
_cell.angle_beta   90.00
_cell.angle_gamma   90.00
#
_symmetry.space_group_name_H-M   'P 1'
#
loop_
_entity.id
_entity.type
_entity.pdbx_description
1 polymer ?
#
loop_
_entity_poly.entity_id
_entity_poly.type
_entity_poly.pdbx_seq_one_letter_code
_entity_poly.pdbx_strand_id
1 'polypeptide(L)'
;MSAQSRQWQNMAIFLGPAILLLALFFLLPVMVDVFVAFTDMGRSLKISEMTTANFERMLTGDRRILPTLALTAVYVFLTLAIFNVTFGLILALATTAVPDRIGGFFRSVWLLPRMSPSVVYALLWIWVASPT
;
A
#
# COMPACT_ATOMS: atom_id res chain seq x y z
N MET A 1 -17.89 -22.34 33.24
CA MET A 1 -17.50 -21.28 32.29
C MET A 1 -18.41 -21.39 31.08
N SER A 2 -19.19 -20.35 30.78
CA SER A 2 -20.14 -20.38 29.65
C SER A 2 -19.38 -20.60 28.33
N ALA A 3 -19.98 -21.31 27.37
CA ALA A 3 -19.33 -21.62 26.10
C ALA A 3 -18.79 -20.36 25.38
N GLN A 4 -19.48 -19.23 25.56
CA GLN A 4 -19.10 -17.91 25.08
C GLN A 4 -17.77 -17.41 25.69
N SER A 5 -17.54 -17.57 27.00
CA SER A 5 -16.30 -17.08 27.63
C SER A 5 -15.06 -17.82 27.12
N ARG A 6 -15.21 -19.11 26.77
CA ARG A 6 -14.12 -19.92 26.19
C ARG A 6 -13.79 -19.50 24.75
N GLN A 7 -14.79 -19.13 23.97
CA GLN A 7 -14.58 -18.64 22.59
C GLN A 7 -13.80 -17.33 22.56
N TRP A 8 -14.15 -16.36 23.43
CA TRP A 8 -13.42 -15.10 23.53
C TRP A 8 -11.98 -15.30 24.00
N GLN A 9 -11.74 -16.20 24.95
CA GLN A 9 -10.38 -16.54 25.40
C GLN A 9 -9.55 -17.18 24.28
N ASN A 10 -10.11 -18.14 23.54
CA ASN A 10 -9.42 -18.75 22.40
C ASN A 10 -9.12 -17.72 21.31
N MET A 11 -10.06 -16.80 21.04
CA MET A 11 -9.85 -15.71 20.09
C MET A 11 -8.76 -14.75 20.56
N ALA A 12 -8.75 -14.38 21.84
CA ALA A 12 -7.73 -13.50 22.40
C ALA A 12 -6.34 -14.14 22.40
N ILE A 13 -6.22 -15.45 22.64
CA ILE A 13 -4.91 -16.13 22.62
C ILE A 13 -4.41 -16.30 21.18
N PHE A 14 -5.30 -16.59 20.23
CA PHE A 14 -4.93 -16.85 18.83
C PHE A 14 -4.73 -15.56 18.02
N LEU A 15 -5.64 -14.60 18.13
CA LEU A 15 -5.59 -13.33 17.40
C LEU A 15 -4.93 -12.20 18.19
N GLY A 16 -4.93 -12.26 19.52
CA GLY A 16 -4.43 -11.17 20.37
C GLY A 16 -2.98 -10.77 20.06
N PRO A 17 -2.03 -11.71 19.90
CA PRO A 17 -0.65 -11.35 19.54
C PRO A 17 -0.56 -10.64 18.19
N ALA A 18 -1.30 -11.09 17.18
CA ALA A 18 -1.31 -10.47 15.86
C ALA A 18 -1.93 -9.08 15.89
N ILE A 19 -3.07 -8.92 16.59
CA ILE A 19 -3.73 -7.62 16.77
C ILE A 19 -2.84 -6.66 17.55
N LEU A 20 -2.15 -7.13 18.59
CA LEU A 20 -1.24 -6.31 19.38
C LEU A 20 -0.06 -5.82 18.55
N LEU A 21 0.55 -6.70 17.74
CA LEU A 21 1.64 -6.31 16.84
C LEU A 21 1.16 -5.32 15.78
N LEU A 22 -0.02 -5.54 15.19
CA LEU A 22 -0.61 -4.60 14.23
C LEU A 22 -0.89 -3.24 14.89
N ALA A 23 -1.47 -3.24 16.08
CA ALA A 23 -1.73 -2.01 16.82
C ALA A 23 -0.43 -1.26 17.15
N LEU A 24 0.62 -1.97 17.59
CA LEU A 24 1.88 -1.38 18.03
C LEU A 24 2.75 -0.87 16.87
N PHE A 25 2.84 -1.64 15.77
CA PHE A 25 3.78 -1.34 14.68
C PHE A 25 3.12 -0.71 13.45
N PHE A 26 1.79 -0.75 13.34
CA PHE A 26 1.08 -0.14 12.22
C PHE A 26 0.18 1.00 12.69
N LEU A 27 -0.73 0.74 13.64
CA LEU A 27 -1.70 1.75 14.05
C LEU A 27 -1.06 2.88 14.87
N LEU A 28 -0.15 2.55 15.80
CA LEU A 28 0.52 3.54 16.64
C LEU A 28 1.34 4.54 15.81
N PRO A 29 2.20 4.14 14.85
CA PRO A 29 2.87 5.09 13.97
C PRO A 29 1.92 6.01 13.22
N VAL A 30 0.80 5.47 12.70
CA VAL A 30 -0.22 6.29 12.01
C VAL A 30 -0.82 7.34 12.96
N MET A 31 -1.11 6.98 14.21
CA MET A 31 -1.60 7.93 15.21
C MET A 31 -0.56 9.00 15.55
N VAL A 32 0.72 8.63 15.61
CA VAL A 32 1.82 9.57 15.79
C VAL A 32 1.94 10.52 14.59
N ASP A 33 1.84 10.02 13.35
CA ASP A 33 1.88 10.85 12.14
C ASP A 33 0.72 11.85 12.10
N VAL A 34 -0.49 11.41 12.48
CA VAL A 34 -1.65 12.30 12.61
C VAL A 34 -1.39 13.37 13.66
N PHE A 35 -0.86 13.00 14.83
CA PHE A 35 -0.52 13.98 15.87
C PHE A 35 0.55 14.98 15.38
N VAL A 36 1.60 14.50 14.73
CA VAL A 36 2.69 15.32 14.18
C VAL A 36 2.18 16.28 13.11
N ALA A 37 1.19 15.89 12.30
CA ALA A 37 0.59 16.77 11.30
C ALA A 37 -0.03 18.05 11.90
N PHE A 38 -0.46 18.00 13.17
CA PHE A 38 -0.99 19.15 13.92
C PHE A 38 0.05 19.85 14.81
N THR A 39 1.35 19.66 14.55
CA THR A 39 2.44 20.32 15.30
C THR A 39 3.41 21.01 14.36
N ASP A 40 4.17 22.01 14.82
CA ASP A 40 5.24 22.64 14.01
C ASP A 40 6.54 21.81 13.96
N MET A 41 6.42 20.48 14.00
CA MET A 41 7.56 19.57 14.04
C MET A 41 8.25 19.51 12.67
N GLY A 42 9.36 20.24 12.55
CA GLY A 42 10.26 20.19 11.40
C GLY A 42 11.40 19.17 11.57
N ARG A 43 12.51 19.42 10.85
CA ARG A 43 13.73 18.58 10.90
C ARG A 43 14.40 18.51 12.27
N SER A 44 14.07 19.43 13.18
CA SER A 44 14.65 19.51 14.53
C SER A 44 14.06 18.49 15.51
N LEU A 45 13.02 17.75 15.11
CA LEU A 45 12.29 16.78 15.95
C LEU A 45 11.77 17.37 17.29
N LYS A 46 11.67 18.69 17.37
CA LYS A 46 11.15 19.40 18.55
C LYS A 46 9.72 19.83 18.28
N ILE A 47 8.84 19.53 19.23
CA ILE A 47 7.45 19.99 19.23
C ILE A 47 7.41 21.21 20.13
N SER A 48 7.25 22.39 19.53
CA SER A 48 7.11 23.65 20.27
C SER A 48 5.64 23.93 20.58
N GLU A 49 4.78 23.82 19.57
CA GLU A 49 3.38 24.24 19.65
C GLU A 49 2.49 23.32 18.80
N MET A 50 1.21 23.20 19.19
CA MET A 50 0.17 22.58 18.36
C MET A 50 -0.41 23.62 17.42
N THR A 51 -0.32 23.36 16.12
CA THR A 51 -0.56 24.35 15.07
C THR A 51 -1.14 23.68 13.82
N THR A 52 -2.08 24.34 13.15
CA THR A 52 -2.68 23.89 11.88
C THR A 52 -1.98 24.42 10.64
N ALA A 53 -0.89 25.18 10.82
CA ALA A 53 -0.14 25.83 9.74
C ALA A 53 0.40 24.83 8.70
N ASN A 54 0.61 23.56 9.03
CA ASN A 54 0.99 22.55 8.03
C ASN A 54 -0.10 22.35 6.98
N PHE A 55 -1.36 22.28 7.40
CA PHE A 55 -2.50 22.16 6.47
C PHE A 55 -2.70 23.44 5.67
N GLU A 56 -2.51 24.61 6.30
CA GLU A 56 -2.60 25.90 5.60
C GLU A 56 -1.48 26.06 4.56
N ARG A 57 -0.22 25.76 4.93
CA ARG A 57 0.93 25.75 4.02
C ARG A 57 0.72 24.76 2.87
N MET A 58 0.16 23.59 3.16
CA MET A 58 -0.23 22.61 2.14
C MET A 58 -1.26 23.24 1.20
N LEU A 59 -2.44 23.63 1.69
CA LEU A 59 -3.55 24.07 0.84
C LEU A 59 -3.32 25.40 0.11
N THR A 60 -2.55 26.33 0.68
CA THR A 60 -2.35 27.68 0.13
C THR A 60 -0.97 27.88 -0.49
N GLY A 61 0.07 27.22 0.05
CA GLY A 61 1.46 27.42 -0.34
C GLY A 61 1.90 26.58 -1.54
N ASP A 62 1.28 25.42 -1.76
CA ASP A 62 1.72 24.49 -2.80
C ASP A 62 0.67 24.28 -3.90
N ARG A 63 0.88 24.98 -5.03
CA ARG A 63 0.04 24.85 -6.24
C ARG A 63 0.10 23.46 -6.87
N ARG A 64 1.04 22.59 -6.46
CA ARG A 64 1.24 21.26 -7.06
C ARG A 64 0.39 20.17 -6.41
N ILE A 65 -0.23 20.40 -5.25
CA ILE A 65 -0.99 19.35 -4.57
C ILE A 65 -2.13 18.81 -5.43
N LEU A 66 -2.95 19.68 -6.00
CA LEU A 66 -4.07 19.26 -6.84
C LEU A 66 -3.60 18.45 -8.07
N PRO A 67 -2.64 18.92 -8.90
CA PRO A 67 -2.17 18.13 -10.03
C PRO A 67 -1.44 16.85 -9.60
N THR A 68 -0.71 16.84 -8.48
CA THR A 68 -0.07 15.61 -7.97
C THR A 68 -1.12 14.59 -7.52
N LEU A 69 -2.13 15.00 -6.74
CA LEU A 69 -3.21 14.11 -6.31
C LEU A 69 -4.00 13.58 -7.51
N ALA A 70 -4.31 14.43 -8.49
CA ALA A 70 -5.00 14.01 -9.72
C ALA A 70 -4.16 13.00 -10.50
N LEU A 71 -2.85 13.25 -10.66
CA LEU A 71 -1.94 12.33 -11.34
C LEU A 71 -1.86 10.99 -10.59
N THR A 72 -1.71 11.00 -9.27
CA THR A 72 -1.68 9.77 -8.46
C THR A 72 -3.01 9.01 -8.58
N ALA A 73 -4.15 9.71 -8.51
CA ALA A 73 -5.46 9.08 -8.65
C ALA A 73 -5.66 8.45 -10.04
N VAL A 74 -5.34 9.19 -11.11
CA VAL A 74 -5.40 8.68 -12.49
C VAL A 74 -4.45 7.50 -12.68
N TYR A 75 -3.22 7.60 -12.18
CA TYR A 75 -2.24 6.53 -12.25
C TYR A 75 -2.73 5.26 -11.54
N VAL A 76 -3.19 5.38 -10.28
CA VAL A 76 -3.71 4.25 -9.49
C VAL A 76 -4.93 3.65 -10.18
N PHE A 77 -5.88 4.47 -10.62
CA PHE A 77 -7.08 4.01 -11.31
C PHE A 77 -6.75 3.25 -12.59
N LEU A 78 -5.94 3.84 -13.48
CA LEU A 78 -5.58 3.21 -14.75
C LEU A 78 -4.77 1.93 -14.54
N THR A 79 -3.82 1.93 -13.60
CA THR A 79 -3.00 0.74 -13.32
C THR A 79 -3.81 -0.40 -12.69
N LEU A 80 -4.75 -0.10 -11.81
CA LEU A 80 -5.66 -1.08 -11.24
C LEU A 80 -6.64 -1.62 -12.29
N ALA A 81 -7.34 -0.72 -12.99
CA ALA A 81 -8.37 -1.10 -13.96
C ALA A 81 -7.78 -1.89 -15.14
N ILE A 82 -6.71 -1.38 -15.75
CA ILE A 82 -6.12 -1.97 -16.96
C ILE A 82 -5.26 -3.18 -16.59
N PHE A 83 -4.21 -2.99 -15.79
CA PHE A 83 -3.18 -4.04 -15.60
C PHE A 83 -3.51 -5.06 -14.51
N ASN A 84 -4.23 -4.68 -13.45
CA ASN A 84 -4.55 -5.62 -12.37
C ASN A 84 -5.83 -6.39 -12.68
N VAL A 85 -6.94 -5.69 -12.88
CA VAL A 85 -8.26 -6.32 -13.02
C VAL A 85 -8.44 -6.86 -14.43
N THR A 86 -8.30 -6.04 -15.47
CA THR A 86 -8.60 -6.46 -16.85
C THR A 86 -7.65 -7.56 -17.33
N PHE A 87 -6.33 -7.35 -17.23
CA PHE A 87 -5.36 -8.38 -17.62
C PHE A 87 -5.46 -9.65 -16.76
N GLY A 88 -5.70 -9.50 -15.45
CA GLY A 88 -5.92 -10.64 -14.56
C GLY A 88 -7.16 -11.46 -14.97
N LEU A 89 -8.23 -10.78 -15.35
CA LEU A 89 -9.46 -11.41 -15.85
C LEU A 89 -9.26 -12.09 -17.20
N ILE A 90 -8.61 -11.41 -18.16
CA ILE A 90 -8.29 -11.99 -19.48
C ILE A 90 -7.46 -13.26 -19.29
N LEU A 91 -6.41 -13.18 -18.46
CA LEU A 91 -5.56 -14.33 -18.17
C LEU A 91 -6.36 -15.45 -17.52
N ALA A 92 -7.22 -15.15 -16.54
CA ALA A 92 -8.07 -16.13 -15.90
C ALA A 92 -8.97 -16.84 -16.93
N LEU A 93 -9.74 -16.09 -17.73
CA LEU A 93 -10.64 -16.63 -18.75
C LEU A 93 -9.89 -17.46 -19.81
N ALA A 94 -8.77 -16.96 -20.31
CA ALA A 94 -7.95 -17.66 -21.31
C ALA A 94 -7.37 -18.98 -20.76
N THR A 95 -7.10 -19.04 -19.47
CA THR A 95 -6.52 -20.23 -18.82
C THR A 95 -7.54 -21.16 -18.19
N THR A 96 -8.83 -20.79 -18.16
CA THR A 96 -9.91 -21.66 -17.64
C THR A 96 -10.25 -22.80 -18.60
N ALA A 97 -10.15 -22.58 -19.91
CA ALA A 97 -10.47 -23.59 -20.93
C ALA A 97 -9.29 -24.54 -21.26
N VAL A 98 -8.14 -24.34 -20.61
CA VAL A 98 -6.88 -25.04 -20.90
C VAL A 98 -6.59 -26.03 -19.77
N PRO A 99 -5.93 -27.19 -20.03
CA PRO A 99 -5.54 -28.12 -18.97
C PRO A 99 -4.78 -27.44 -17.82
N ASP A 100 -5.10 -27.82 -16.57
CA ASP A 100 -4.63 -27.15 -15.35
C ASP A 100 -3.11 -26.93 -15.28
N ARG A 101 -2.32 -27.89 -15.80
CA ARG A 101 -0.85 -27.78 -15.84
C ARG A 101 -0.38 -26.61 -16.71
N ILE A 102 -1.00 -26.42 -17.87
CA ILE A 102 -0.64 -25.37 -18.82
C ILE A 102 -1.22 -24.03 -18.34
N GLY A 103 -2.46 -24.01 -17.86
CA GLY A 103 -3.07 -22.81 -17.28
C GLY A 103 -2.30 -22.30 -16.05
N GLY A 104 -1.83 -23.20 -15.19
CA GLY A 104 -0.98 -22.87 -14.04
C GLY A 104 0.38 -22.28 -14.45
N PHE A 105 0.99 -22.80 -15.53
CA PHE A 105 2.24 -22.26 -16.07
C PHE A 105 2.08 -20.81 -16.51
N PHE A 106 1.09 -20.49 -17.34
CA PHE A 106 0.86 -19.11 -17.82
C PHE A 106 0.56 -18.12 -16.68
N ARG A 107 -0.26 -18.54 -15.69
CA ARG A 107 -0.52 -17.72 -14.50
C ARG A 107 0.75 -17.46 -13.69
N SER A 108 1.61 -18.46 -13.55
CA SER A 108 2.88 -18.33 -12.81
C SER A 108 3.83 -17.36 -13.53
N VAL A 109 4.01 -17.50 -14.84
CA VAL A 109 4.86 -16.60 -15.65
C VAL A 109 4.39 -15.15 -15.54
N TRP A 110 3.08 -14.91 -15.53
CA TRP A 110 2.51 -13.57 -15.33
C TRP A 110 2.80 -12.98 -13.93
N LEU A 111 2.85 -13.83 -12.90
CA LEU A 111 3.08 -13.41 -11.52
C LEU A 111 4.58 -13.21 -11.21
N LEU A 112 5.48 -13.94 -11.87
CA LEU A 112 6.94 -13.82 -11.67
C LEU A 112 7.47 -12.38 -11.61
N PRO A 113 7.18 -11.50 -12.60
CA PRO A 113 7.69 -10.13 -12.55
C PRO A 113 7.10 -9.31 -11.39
N ARG A 114 5.89 -9.63 -10.92
CA ARG A 114 5.25 -8.91 -9.80
C ARG A 114 5.87 -9.25 -8.45
N MET A 115 6.52 -10.41 -8.35
CA MET A 115 7.27 -10.82 -7.16
C MET A 115 8.65 -10.16 -7.09
N SER A 116 9.10 -9.50 -8.17
CA SER A 116 10.37 -8.80 -8.17
C SER A 116 10.32 -7.56 -7.26
N PRO A 117 11.37 -7.29 -6.46
CA PRO A 117 11.41 -6.08 -5.64
C PRO A 117 11.34 -4.82 -6.51
N SER A 118 10.56 -3.82 -6.06
CA SER A 118 10.37 -2.56 -6.79
C SER A 118 11.66 -1.85 -7.16
N VAL A 119 12.69 -1.95 -6.30
CA VAL A 119 14.02 -1.36 -6.54
C VAL A 119 14.70 -1.98 -7.75
N VAL A 120 14.63 -3.32 -7.91
CA VAL A 120 15.24 -4.02 -9.05
C VAL A 120 14.57 -3.59 -10.35
N TYR A 121 13.24 -3.51 -10.34
CA TYR A 121 12.46 -3.04 -11.48
C TYR A 121 12.83 -1.60 -11.87
N ALA A 122 12.96 -0.70 -10.89
CA ALA A 122 13.34 0.69 -11.14
C ALA A 122 14.72 0.78 -11.81
N LEU A 123 15.70 -0.01 -11.35
CA LEU A 123 17.03 -0.05 -11.95
C LEU A 123 16.98 -0.56 -13.41
N LEU A 124 16.24 -1.64 -13.68
CA LEU A 124 16.11 -2.17 -15.04
C LEU A 124 15.52 -1.12 -15.99
N TRP A 125 14.50 -0.38 -15.55
CA TRP A 125 13.89 0.66 -16.38
C TRP A 125 14.79 1.87 -16.59
N ILE A 126 15.62 2.24 -15.61
CA ILE A 126 16.61 3.31 -15.80
C ILE A 126 17.57 2.92 -16.93
N TRP A 127 18.08 1.68 -16.93
CA TRP A 127 18.97 1.19 -17.99
C TRP A 127 18.29 1.15 -19.36
N VAL A 128 17.00 0.76 -19.41
CA VAL A 128 16.23 0.74 -20.66
C VAL A 128 15.91 2.15 -21.18
N ALA A 129 15.58 3.08 -20.29
CA ALA A 129 15.19 4.44 -20.66
C ALA A 129 16.39 5.34 -20.97
N SER A 130 17.54 5.08 -20.35
CA SER A 130 18.81 5.75 -20.63
C SER A 130 19.92 4.72 -20.79
N PRO A 131 20.03 4.06 -21.96
CA PRO A 131 21.15 3.18 -22.25
C PRO A 131 22.40 4.03 -22.49
N THR A 132 23.21 4.20 -21.45
CA THR A 132 24.58 4.76 -21.55
C THR A 132 25.60 3.64 -21.63
#